data_AF-A0A4Q5QID0-F1
#
_entry.id   AF-A0A4Q5QID0-F1
#
_cell.length_a   1.000
_cell.length_b   1.000
_cell.length_c   1.000
_cell.angle_alpha   90.00
_cell.angle_beta   90.00
_cell.angle_gamma   90.00
#
_symmetry.space_group_name_H-M   'P 1'
#
loop_
_entity.id
_entity.type
_entity.pdbx_description
1 polymer ?
#
loop_
_entity_poly.entity_id
_entity_poly.type
_entity_poly.pdbx_seq_one_letter_code
_entity_poly.pdbx_strand_id
1 'polypeptide(L)'
;MAWIASAAAVLVLLSQPVSTQDQLIMSLCAMAAMVVLWVFFDNQPARFVFLALGSLVVLRYMFWRVTNTLPSVGDPVSFGFGLLLLLGELYCVFILFVSLTINADPLRRAPPPMAAADDPEALDALPTVDIFVPSYNEDAGILSVTLAAARLI
;
A
#
# COMPACT_ATOMS: atom_id res chain seq x y z
N MET A 1 18.14 16.31 1.04
CA MET A 1 17.68 17.72 1.12
C MET A 1 16.51 18.02 0.18
N ALA A 2 16.56 17.63 -1.10
CA ALA A 2 15.45 17.86 -2.04
C ALA A 2 14.09 17.32 -1.56
N TRP A 3 14.04 16.11 -0.98
CA TRP A 3 12.80 15.51 -0.48
C TRP A 3 12.10 16.35 0.61
N ILE A 4 12.87 16.90 1.56
CA ILE A 4 12.33 17.75 2.64
C ILE A 4 11.76 19.05 2.06
N ALA A 5 12.44 19.64 1.08
CA ALA A 5 11.95 20.84 0.39
C ALA A 5 10.65 20.55 -0.37
N SER A 6 10.56 19.42 -1.07
CA SER A 6 9.33 18.98 -1.74
C SER A 6 8.19 18.75 -0.74
N ALA A 7 8.46 18.10 0.39
CA ALA A 7 7.46 17.88 1.44
C ALA A 7 6.97 19.21 2.04
N ALA A 8 7.87 20.16 2.29
CA ALA A 8 7.51 21.50 2.76
C ALA A 8 6.65 22.25 1.73
N ALA A 9 7.00 22.20 0.45
CA ALA A 9 6.20 22.80 -0.62
C ALA A 9 4.79 22.19 -0.70
N VAL A 10 4.67 20.87 -0.56
CA VAL A 10 3.38 20.18 -0.49
C VAL A 10 2.56 20.65 0.71
N LEU A 11 3.16 20.77 1.89
CA LEU A 11 2.45 21.28 3.09
C LEU A 11 1.93 22.72 2.89
N VAL A 12 2.70 23.59 2.22
CA VAL A 12 2.27 24.95 1.89
C VAL A 12 1.10 24.94 0.90
N LEU A 13 1.13 24.07 -0.11
CA LEU A 13 0.03 23.92 -1.06
C LEU A 13 -1.24 23.38 -0.40
N LEU A 14 -1.08 22.43 0.53
CA LEU A 14 -2.20 21.83 1.26
C LEU A 14 -2.88 22.83 2.20
N SER A 15 -2.14 23.80 2.75
CA SER A 15 -2.67 24.80 3.67
C SER A 15 -3.44 25.94 2.99
N GLN A 16 -3.36 26.06 1.65
CA GLN A 16 -4.07 27.10 0.93
C GLN A 16 -5.60 26.91 1.08
N PRO A 17 -6.33 27.95 1.52
CA PRO A 17 -7.79 27.92 1.54
C PRO A 17 -8.27 27.96 0.08
N VAL A 18 -8.90 26.86 -0.33
CA VAL A 18 -9.46 26.69 -1.67
C VAL A 18 -10.96 26.59 -1.52
N SER A 19 -11.71 27.18 -2.45
CA SER A 19 -13.17 27.09 -2.43
C SER A 19 -13.63 25.63 -2.57
N THR A 20 -14.85 25.33 -2.13
CA THR A 20 -15.42 23.98 -2.24
C THR A 20 -15.55 23.55 -3.71
N GLN A 21 -15.86 24.49 -4.60
CA GLN A 21 -15.99 24.25 -6.03
C GLN A 21 -14.63 23.94 -6.68
N ASP A 22 -13.59 24.70 -6.35
CA ASP A 22 -12.25 24.46 -6.86
C ASP A 22 -11.68 23.14 -6.31
N GLN A 23 -11.95 22.82 -5.05
CA GLN A 23 -11.55 21.55 -4.45
C GLN A 23 -12.22 20.36 -5.15
N LEU A 24 -13.50 20.48 -5.51
CA LEU A 24 -14.21 19.46 -6.27
C LEU A 24 -13.56 19.26 -7.65
N ILE A 25 -13.34 20.34 -8.40
CA ILE A 25 -12.72 20.28 -9.73
C ILE A 25 -11.34 19.65 -9.65
N MET A 26 -10.49 20.10 -8.72
CA MET A 26 -9.16 19.55 -8.51
C MET A 26 -9.18 18.05 -8.16
N SER A 27 -10.12 17.62 -7.31
CA SER A 27 -10.25 16.21 -6.92
C SER A 27 -10.73 15.34 -8.10
N LEU A 28 -11.66 15.84 -8.90
CA LEU A 28 -12.12 15.17 -10.12
C LEU A 28 -11.01 15.08 -11.17
N CYS A 29 -10.24 16.16 -11.37
CA CYS A 29 -9.09 16.15 -12.26
C CYS A 29 -8.00 15.18 -11.79
N ALA A 30 -7.70 15.15 -10.50
CA ALA A 30 -6.75 14.19 -9.93
C ALA A 30 -7.23 12.74 -10.12
N MET A 31 -8.51 12.47 -9.87
CA MET A 31 -9.10 11.15 -10.07
C MET A 31 -9.09 10.73 -11.56
N ALA A 32 -9.43 11.64 -12.48
CA ALA A 32 -9.34 11.37 -13.91
C ALA A 32 -7.89 11.08 -14.36
N ALA A 33 -6.92 11.87 -13.88
CA ALA A 33 -5.51 11.63 -14.15
C ALA A 33 -5.04 10.27 -13.60
N MET A 34 -5.48 9.91 -12.39
CA MET A 34 -5.20 8.60 -11.81
C MET A 34 -5.79 7.45 -12.64
N VAL A 35 -7.02 7.58 -13.14
CA VAL A 35 -7.65 6.59 -14.03
C VAL A 35 -6.85 6.46 -15.33
N VAL A 36 -6.44 7.58 -15.94
CA VAL A 36 -5.60 7.56 -17.15
C VAL A 36 -4.25 6.88 -16.88
N LEU A 37 -3.59 7.22 -15.77
CA LEU A 37 -2.33 6.57 -15.38
C LEU A 37 -2.51 5.06 -15.21
N TRP A 38 -3.59 4.64 -14.54
CA TRP A 38 -3.88 3.23 -14.28
C TRP A 38 -4.20 2.44 -15.56
N VAL A 39 -4.96 3.01 -16.49
CA VAL A 39 -5.37 2.30 -17.72
C VAL A 39 -4.25 2.23 -18.76
N PHE A 40 -3.46 3.29 -18.90
CA PHE A 40 -2.55 3.44 -20.04
C PHE A 40 -1.07 3.18 -19.72
N PHE A 41 -0.68 3.12 -18.44
CA PHE A 41 0.73 3.01 -18.05
C PHE A 41 0.96 1.88 -17.03
N ASP A 42 1.74 0.87 -17.43
CA ASP A 42 2.26 -0.17 -16.53
C ASP A 42 3.77 -0.01 -16.33
N ASN A 43 4.17 1.14 -15.77
CA ASN A 43 5.57 1.41 -15.46
C ASN A 43 5.74 1.99 -14.05
N GLN A 44 6.95 1.82 -13.50
CA GLN A 44 7.30 2.28 -12.16
C GLN A 44 7.08 3.78 -11.92
N PRO A 45 7.49 4.71 -12.83
CA PRO A 45 7.28 6.14 -12.60
C PRO A 45 5.79 6.54 -12.61
N ALA A 46 4.96 5.98 -13.50
CA ALA A 46 3.52 6.25 -13.50
C ALA A 46 2.87 5.82 -12.18
N ARG A 47 3.33 4.70 -11.60
CA ARG A 47 2.86 4.25 -10.31
C ARG A 47 3.22 5.21 -9.18
N PHE A 48 4.46 5.74 -9.14
CA PHE A 48 4.82 6.74 -8.15
C PHE A 48 3.99 8.03 -8.29
N VAL A 49 3.71 8.47 -9.52
CA VAL A 49 2.84 9.63 -9.77
C VAL A 49 1.41 9.35 -9.31
N PHE A 50 0.87 8.16 -9.60
CA PHE A 50 -0.45 7.74 -9.15
C PHE A 50 -0.55 7.76 -7.61
N LEU A 51 0.43 7.17 -6.92
CA LEU A 51 0.49 7.15 -5.47
C LEU A 51 0.59 8.57 -4.89
N ALA A 52 1.42 9.44 -5.49
CA ALA A 52 1.57 10.82 -5.06
C ALA A 52 0.28 11.63 -5.21
N LEU A 53 -0.44 11.48 -6.33
CA LEU A 53 -1.74 12.14 -6.55
C LEU A 53 -2.78 11.67 -5.53
N GLY A 54 -2.90 10.35 -5.32
CA GLY A 54 -3.81 9.79 -4.32
C GLY A 54 -3.50 10.29 -2.90
N SER A 55 -2.23 10.29 -2.52
CA SER A 55 -1.78 10.82 -1.23
C SER A 55 -2.10 12.31 -1.07
N LEU A 56 -1.93 13.13 -2.13
CA LEU A 56 -2.22 14.56 -2.08
C LEU A 56 -3.71 14.83 -1.79
N VAL A 57 -4.61 14.11 -2.48
CA VAL A 57 -6.06 14.23 -2.27
C VAL A 57 -6.44 13.86 -0.84
N VAL A 58 -5.90 12.76 -0.32
CA VAL A 58 -6.17 12.30 1.06
C VAL A 58 -5.61 13.27 2.09
N LEU A 59 -4.39 13.78 1.92
CA LEU A 59 -3.81 14.76 2.85
C LEU A 59 -4.58 16.07 2.85
N ARG A 60 -5.05 16.53 1.68
CA ARG A 60 -5.89 17.74 1.58
C ARG A 60 -7.22 17.56 2.29
N TYR A 61 -7.83 16.37 2.16
CA TYR A 61 -9.03 15.99 2.90
C TYR A 61 -8.76 16.01 4.41
N MET A 62 -7.69 15.36 4.88
CA MET A 62 -7.35 15.31 6.30
C MET A 62 -7.04 16.69 6.88
N PHE A 63 -6.38 17.55 6.13
CA PHE A 63 -6.16 18.94 6.53
C PHE A 63 -7.48 19.69 6.73
N TRP A 64 -8.41 19.58 5.78
CA TRP A 64 -9.75 20.17 5.91
C TRP A 64 -10.53 19.57 7.08
N ARG A 65 -10.44 18.25 7.27
CA ARG A 65 -11.11 17.52 8.36
C ARG A 65 -10.72 18.08 9.73
N VAL A 66 -9.42 18.26 9.96
CA VAL A 66 -8.90 18.77 11.25
C VAL A 66 -9.19 20.26 11.44
N THR A 67 -9.13 21.07 10.38
CA THR A 67 -9.20 22.54 10.50
C THR A 67 -10.62 23.10 10.43
N ASN A 68 -11.53 22.49 9.68
CA ASN A 68 -12.83 23.09 9.34
C ASN A 68 -14.04 22.28 9.79
N THR A 69 -13.88 21.03 10.25
CA THR A 69 -15.03 20.15 10.55
C THR A 69 -15.17 19.77 12.03
N LEU A 70 -14.19 20.11 12.87
CA LEU A 70 -14.27 19.81 14.29
C LEU A 70 -15.32 20.71 14.98
N PRO A 71 -16.23 20.14 15.78
CA PRO A 71 -17.20 20.90 16.56
C PRO A 71 -16.53 21.86 17.55
N SER A 72 -17.28 22.87 18.00
CA SER A 72 -16.80 23.78 19.04
C SER A 72 -16.52 23.04 20.35
N VAL A 73 -15.45 23.43 21.03
CA VAL A 73 -15.08 22.93 22.37
C VAL A 73 -16.16 23.27 23.42
N GLY A 74 -17.06 24.21 23.12
CA GLY A 74 -18.20 24.57 23.98
C GLY A 74 -19.30 23.51 24.07
N ASP A 75 -19.32 22.51 23.17
CA ASP A 75 -20.21 21.33 23.25
C ASP A 75 -19.37 20.05 23.36
N PRO A 76 -19.07 19.59 24.60
CA PRO A 76 -18.17 18.47 24.84
C PRO A 76 -18.66 17.15 24.25
N VAL A 77 -19.98 16.95 24.13
CA VAL A 77 -20.54 15.68 23.63
C VAL A 77 -20.32 15.58 22.13
N SER A 78 -20.70 16.61 21.37
CA SER A 78 -20.47 16.67 19.93
C SER A 78 -18.98 16.65 19.60
N PHE A 79 -18.16 17.38 20.37
CA PHE A 79 -16.71 17.37 20.21
C PHE A 79 -16.12 15.97 20.47
N GLY A 80 -16.58 15.26 21.50
CA GLY A 80 -16.13 13.90 21.81
C GLY A 80 -16.41 12.91 20.68
N PHE A 81 -17.62 12.92 20.11
CA PHE A 81 -17.95 12.09 18.95
C PHE A 81 -17.16 12.49 17.70
N GLY A 82 -16.99 13.79 17.46
CA GLY A 82 -16.16 14.30 16.36
C GLY A 82 -14.71 13.84 16.45
N LEU A 83 -14.14 13.87 17.66
CA LEU A 83 -12.76 13.41 17.90
C LEU A 83 -12.62 11.89 17.73
N LEU A 84 -13.58 11.11 18.23
CA LEU A 84 -13.57 9.65 18.07
C LEU A 84 -13.63 9.25 16.59
N LEU A 85 -14.47 9.93 15.81
CA LEU A 85 -14.54 9.73 14.36
C LEU A 85 -13.22 10.12 13.68
N LEU A 86 -12.64 11.26 14.06
CA LEU A 86 -11.35 11.71 13.53
C LEU A 86 -10.22 10.70 13.83
N LEU A 87 -10.19 10.10 15.03
CA LEU A 87 -9.21 9.08 15.38
C LEU A 87 -9.37 7.81 14.52
N GLY A 88 -10.61 7.38 14.28
CA GLY A 88 -10.89 6.28 13.37
C GLY A 88 -10.41 6.57 11.94
N GLU A 89 -10.68 7.77 11.44
CA GLU A 89 -10.21 8.20 10.12
C GLU A 89 -8.68 8.29 10.05
N LEU A 90 -8.02 8.82 11.08
CA LEU A 90 -6.56 8.88 11.17
C LEU A 90 -5.94 7.48 11.13
N TYR A 91 -6.55 6.50 11.81
CA TYR A 91 -6.11 5.12 11.74
C TYR A 91 -6.24 4.55 10.31
N CYS A 92 -7.38 4.76 9.65
CA CYS A 92 -7.58 4.34 8.27
C CYS A 92 -6.57 4.98 7.31
N VAL A 93 -6.33 6.29 7.45
CA VAL A 93 -5.34 7.02 6.64
C VAL A 93 -3.92 6.54 6.92
N PHE A 94 -3.59 6.24 8.18
CA PHE A 94 -2.29 5.68 8.54
C PHE A 94 -2.05 4.33 7.85
N ILE A 95 -3.01 3.40 7.98
CA ILE A 95 -2.91 2.09 7.31
C ILE A 95 -2.85 2.26 5.79
N LEU A 96 -3.62 3.19 5.22
CA LEU A 96 -3.53 3.53 3.80
C LEU A 96 -2.10 3.92 3.41
N PHE A 97 -1.45 4.84 4.12
CA PHE A 97 -0.07 5.25 3.83
C PHE A 97 0.94 4.10 3.94
N VAL A 98 0.79 3.24 4.94
CA VAL A 98 1.62 2.03 5.08
C VAL A 98 1.42 1.12 3.86
N SER A 99 0.17 0.86 3.48
CA SER A 99 -0.15 0.05 2.31
C SER A 99 0.37 0.65 1.01
N LEU A 100 0.24 1.97 0.81
CA LEU A 100 0.77 2.66 -0.38
C LEU A 100 2.30 2.53 -0.46
N THR A 101 2.99 2.59 0.69
CA THR A 101 4.46 2.47 0.77
C THR A 101 4.93 1.05 0.48
N ILE A 102 4.28 0.04 1.08
CA ILE A 102 4.60 -1.38 0.81
C ILE A 102 4.34 -1.73 -0.66
N ASN A 103 3.23 -1.23 -1.20
CA ASN A 103 2.86 -1.42 -2.60
C ASN A 103 3.46 -0.33 -3.50
N ALA A 104 4.59 0.29 -3.13
CA ALA A 104 5.25 1.32 -3.95
C ALA A 104 6.27 0.74 -4.95
N ASP A 105 6.88 -0.42 -4.67
CA ASP A 105 7.66 -1.19 -5.66
C ASP A 105 7.57 -2.72 -5.43
N PRO A 106 6.81 -3.53 -6.23
CA PRO A 106 6.74 -4.95 -5.94
C PRO A 106 8.02 -5.62 -6.41
N LEU A 107 8.58 -6.48 -5.57
CA LEU A 107 9.77 -7.22 -5.95
C LEU A 107 9.39 -8.34 -6.93
N ARG A 108 9.68 -8.15 -8.21
CA ARG A 108 9.56 -9.20 -9.23
C ARG A 108 10.85 -10.03 -9.25
N ARG A 109 10.86 -11.16 -8.54
CA ARG A 109 12.01 -12.09 -8.53
C ARG A 109 11.95 -13.00 -9.75
N ALA A 110 13.03 -13.06 -10.52
CA ALA A 110 13.21 -14.12 -11.51
C ALA A 110 13.41 -15.47 -10.79
N PRO A 111 12.97 -16.59 -11.39
CA PRO A 111 13.30 -17.90 -10.86
C PRO A 111 14.83 -18.06 -10.79
N PRO A 112 15.35 -18.81 -9.81
CA PRO A 112 16.78 -19.09 -9.75
C PRO A 112 17.23 -19.79 -11.05
N PRO A 113 18.48 -19.56 -11.50
CA PRO A 113 19.00 -20.19 -12.71
C PRO A 113 18.88 -21.71 -12.60
N MET A 114 18.27 -22.35 -13.60
CA MET A 114 18.11 -23.81 -13.67
C MET A 114 19.44 -24.55 -13.96
N ALA A 115 20.55 -23.80 -14.07
CA ALA A 115 21.88 -24.29 -14.44
C ALA A 115 22.47 -25.33 -13.48
N ALA A 116 21.84 -25.58 -12.33
CA ALA A 116 22.23 -26.69 -11.45
C ALA A 116 21.81 -28.09 -11.97
N ALA A 117 20.95 -28.18 -12.99
CA ALA A 117 20.49 -29.47 -13.52
C ALA A 117 21.39 -30.05 -14.63
N ASP A 118 22.10 -29.19 -15.37
CA ASP A 118 22.92 -29.59 -16.54
C ASP A 118 24.44 -29.56 -16.25
N ASP A 119 24.86 -29.02 -15.10
CA ASP A 119 26.25 -28.97 -14.65
C ASP A 119 26.50 -29.99 -13.52
N PRO A 120 27.33 -31.04 -13.76
CA PRO A 120 27.66 -32.05 -12.76
C PRO A 120 28.27 -31.48 -11.47
N GLU A 121 29.04 -30.39 -11.53
CA GLU A 121 29.64 -29.77 -10.33
C GLU A 121 28.59 -29.01 -9.49
N ALA A 122 27.52 -28.54 -10.13
CA ALA A 122 26.43 -27.85 -9.45
C ALA A 122 25.44 -28.80 -8.77
N LEU A 123 25.32 -30.04 -9.26
CA LEU A 123 24.56 -31.11 -8.60
C LEU A 123 25.16 -31.49 -7.24
N ASP A 124 26.49 -31.57 -7.14
CA ASP A 124 27.21 -31.86 -5.89
C ASP A 124 27.15 -30.68 -4.89
N ALA A 125 26.82 -29.47 -5.35
CA ALA A 125 26.65 -28.29 -4.52
C ALA A 125 25.21 -28.10 -3.98
N LEU A 126 24.29 -29.01 -4.30
CA LEU A 126 22.91 -28.90 -3.83
C LEU A 126 22.82 -29.10 -2.30
N PRO A 127 22.07 -28.25 -1.59
CA PRO A 127 21.87 -28.40 -0.15
C PRO A 127 20.95 -29.59 0.14
N THR A 128 21.23 -30.31 1.23
CA THR A 128 20.25 -31.24 1.80
C THR A 128 19.07 -30.44 2.36
N VAL A 129 17.84 -30.80 1.96
CA VAL A 129 16.61 -30.13 2.39
C VAL A 129 15.71 -31.10 3.14
N ASP A 130 15.34 -30.76 4.37
CA ASP A 130 14.33 -31.47 5.14
C ASP A 130 12.95 -30.83 4.91
N ILE A 131 11.97 -31.63 4.46
CA ILE A 131 10.61 -31.16 4.19
C ILE A 131 9.71 -31.50 5.40
N PHE A 132 9.27 -30.46 6.11
CA PHE A 132 8.37 -30.60 7.27
C PHE A 132 6.90 -30.41 6.86
N VAL A 133 6.06 -31.40 7.16
CA VAL A 133 4.61 -31.34 6.92
C VAL A 133 3.88 -31.38 8.27
N PRO A 134 3.51 -30.22 8.85
CA PRO A 134 2.77 -30.18 10.10
C PRO A 134 1.31 -30.63 9.89
N SER A 135 0.80 -31.46 10.79
CA SER A 135 -0.58 -31.97 10.77
C SER A 135 -1.14 -32.01 12.19
N TYR A 136 -2.44 -31.74 12.33
CA TYR A 136 -3.16 -31.86 13.60
C TYR A 136 -4.24 -32.94 13.54
N ASN A 137 -5.24 -32.78 12.68
CA ASN A 137 -6.37 -33.71 12.56
C ASN A 137 -6.88 -33.82 11.11
N GLU A 138 -5.95 -33.71 10.15
CA GLU A 138 -6.24 -33.93 8.74
C GLU A 138 -6.46 -35.43 8.45
N ASP A 139 -7.39 -35.73 7.54
CA ASP A 139 -7.67 -37.11 7.12
C ASP A 139 -6.47 -37.74 6.39
N ALA A 140 -6.29 -39.05 6.59
CA ALA A 140 -5.18 -39.80 6.01
C ALA A 140 -5.14 -39.73 4.47
N GLY A 141 -6.30 -39.58 3.81
CA GLY A 141 -6.38 -39.38 2.37
C GLY A 141 -5.66 -38.10 1.93
N ILE A 142 -5.86 -36.98 2.63
CA ILE A 142 -5.24 -35.68 2.31
C ILE A 142 -3.74 -35.70 2.60
N LEU A 143 -3.34 -36.30 3.72
CA LEU A 143 -1.93 -36.45 4.10
C LEU A 143 -1.18 -37.33 3.11
N SER A 144 -1.80 -38.42 2.64
CA SER A 144 -1.15 -39.34 1.69
C SER A 144 -0.79 -38.66 0.37
N VAL A 145 -1.65 -37.78 -0.16
CA VAL A 145 -1.40 -37.05 -1.41
C VAL A 145 -0.30 -36.01 -1.22
N THR A 146 -0.32 -35.27 -0.11
CA THR A 146 0.71 -34.26 0.20
C THR A 146 2.09 -34.88 0.38
N LEU A 147 2.18 -36.00 1.11
CA LEU A 147 3.43 -36.73 1.31
C LEU A 147 3.93 -37.41 0.03
N ALA A 148 3.02 -37.96 -0.79
CA ALA A 148 3.38 -38.53 -2.09
C ALA A 148 3.94 -37.45 -3.02
N ALA A 149 3.34 -36.27 -3.07
CA ALA A 149 3.84 -35.14 -3.85
C ALA A 149 5.21 -34.66 -3.34
N ALA A 150 5.39 -34.53 -2.02
CA ALA A 150 6.66 -34.12 -1.42
C ALA A 150 7.81 -35.10 -1.71
N ARG A 151 7.53 -36.40 -1.80
CA ARG A 151 8.52 -37.43 -2.17
C ARG A 151 8.91 -37.39 -3.65
N LEU A 152 8.04 -36.85 -4.51
CA LEU A 152 8.25 -36.81 -5.97
C LEU A 152 9.01 -35.56 -6.44
N ILE A 153 9.32 -34.62 -5.53
CA ILE A 153 10.18 -33.45 -5.76
C ILE A 153 11.64 -33.86 -5.55
#